data_AF-A0A813N408-F1
#
_entry.id   AF-A0A813N408-F1
#
_cell.length_a   1.000
_cell.length_b   1.000
_cell.length_c   1.000
_cell.angle_alpha   90.00
_cell.angle_beta   90.00
_cell.angle_gamma   90.00
#
_symmetry.space_group_name_H-M   'P 1'
#
loop_
_entity.id
_entity.type
_entity.pdbx_description
1 polymer ?
#
loop_
_entity_poly.entity_id
_entity_poly.type
_entity_poly.pdbx_seq_one_letter_code
_entity_poly.pdbx_strand_id
1 'polypeptide(L)'
;MTEDEYNITLTRGFWQDNVKNEHYYLESSPEIDQVYTIEIEQKFNTGLNEKTWIYYEGVNKYYNGIDSINDIECVRLCFGELLKVLEKKEKITVIEFKVIKTLTLFDMIKSIRPIAFPEHWHNYIRRGVGGATLYVTKYDKFFTIDYDFQGDIQQEYIGIEYENEIYICMIKENYFANSNMLYCGKYIIPEYLRELLPLASQ
;
A
#
# COMPACT_ATOMS: atom_id res chain seq x y z
N MET A 1 9.60 22.40 -3.77
CA MET A 1 8.56 21.50 -3.22
C MET A 1 7.31 22.34 -3.05
N THR A 2 6.40 22.28 -4.01
CA THR A 2 5.11 22.96 -3.97
C THR A 2 4.09 22.05 -3.28
N GLU A 3 3.55 22.57 -2.19
CA GLU A 3 2.37 22.30 -1.37
C GLU A 3 1.34 21.14 -1.56
N ASP A 4 1.43 20.20 -2.50
CA ASP A 4 0.35 19.20 -2.67
C ASP A 4 0.85 17.76 -2.87
N GLU A 5 1.01 16.98 -1.80
CA GLU A 5 0.90 15.50 -1.85
C GLU A 5 0.37 14.98 -0.50
N TYR A 6 -0.85 15.40 -0.14
CA TYR A 6 -1.53 14.98 1.08
C TYR A 6 -1.90 13.48 1.05
N ASN A 7 -1.98 12.88 -0.13
CA ASN A 7 -2.30 11.46 -0.32
C ASN A 7 -1.57 10.96 -1.56
N ILE A 8 -0.82 9.86 -1.41
CA ILE A 8 -0.17 9.17 -2.51
C ILE A 8 -1.06 8.02 -2.95
N THR A 9 -1.61 8.12 -4.16
CA THR A 9 -2.24 6.98 -4.82
C THR A 9 -1.15 6.11 -5.45
N LEU A 10 -1.16 4.83 -5.10
CA LEU A 10 -0.17 3.85 -5.52
C LEU A 10 -0.78 2.88 -6.52
N THR A 11 0.01 2.55 -7.55
CA THR A 11 -0.27 1.40 -8.39
C THR A 11 0.36 0.16 -7.75
N ARG A 12 -0.39 -0.94 -7.62
CA ARG A 12 0.20 -2.23 -7.26
C ARG A 12 1.04 -2.73 -8.43
N GLY A 13 2.30 -3.04 -8.14
CA GLY A 13 3.21 -3.65 -9.12
C GLY A 13 3.76 -4.97 -8.58
N PHE A 14 3.84 -5.98 -9.43
CA PHE A 14 4.62 -7.18 -9.21
C PHE A 14 6.04 -6.94 -9.73
N TRP A 15 6.99 -6.76 -8.82
CA TRP A 15 8.37 -6.41 -9.14
C TRP A 15 9.12 -7.68 -9.51
N GLN A 16 9.56 -7.79 -10.76
CA GLN A 16 10.18 -9.00 -11.29
C GLN A 16 11.71 -8.91 -11.21
N ASP A 17 12.35 -9.98 -10.74
CA ASP A 17 13.81 -10.09 -10.70
C ASP A 17 14.40 -10.45 -12.08
N ASN A 18 13.64 -11.21 -12.89
CA ASN A 18 14.08 -11.63 -14.23
C ASN A 18 12.89 -11.88 -15.16
N VAL A 19 12.90 -11.24 -16.34
CA VAL A 19 11.86 -11.34 -17.38
C VAL A 19 11.70 -12.78 -17.92
N LYS A 20 12.72 -13.64 -17.80
CA LYS A 20 12.67 -15.02 -18.32
C LYS A 20 11.93 -16.01 -17.42
N ASN A 21 11.77 -15.70 -16.13
CA ASN A 21 11.08 -16.58 -15.19
C ASN A 21 9.84 -15.85 -14.67
N GLU A 22 8.69 -16.18 -15.25
CA GLU A 22 7.41 -15.44 -15.12
C GLU A 22 6.85 -15.29 -13.67
N HIS A 23 7.55 -15.75 -12.62
CA HIS A 23 7.00 -15.84 -11.27
C HIS A 23 7.95 -15.51 -10.12
N TYR A 24 9.13 -14.93 -10.38
CA TYR A 24 10.07 -14.57 -9.32
C TYR A 24 9.93 -13.10 -8.94
N TYR A 25 9.35 -12.87 -7.76
CA TYR A 25 9.29 -11.55 -7.16
C TYR A 25 10.69 -11.09 -6.72
N LEU A 26 10.95 -9.80 -6.81
CA LEU A 26 12.21 -9.18 -6.43
C LEU A 26 12.51 -9.39 -4.94
N GLU A 27 13.63 -10.06 -4.65
CA GLU A 27 14.02 -10.44 -3.29
C GLU A 27 14.48 -9.27 -2.43
N SER A 28 15.06 -8.24 -3.05
CA SER A 28 15.60 -7.06 -2.38
C SER A 28 14.74 -5.83 -2.62
N SER A 29 14.77 -4.87 -1.68
CA SER A 29 14.08 -3.59 -1.88
C SER A 29 14.57 -2.87 -3.14
N PRO A 30 13.68 -2.23 -3.92
CA PRO A 30 14.08 -1.43 -5.07
C PRO A 30 15.05 -0.31 -4.67
N GLU A 31 16.13 -0.16 -5.44
CA GLU A 31 17.15 0.85 -5.25
C GLU A 31 16.89 2.06 -6.16
N ILE A 32 17.33 3.24 -5.71
CA ILE A 32 17.26 4.47 -6.50
C ILE A 32 18.18 4.35 -7.72
N ASP A 33 17.75 4.94 -8.84
CA ASP A 33 18.41 4.94 -10.15
C ASP A 33 18.51 3.60 -10.89
N GLN A 34 18.01 2.52 -10.28
CA GLN A 34 17.88 1.22 -10.94
C GLN A 34 16.61 1.14 -11.80
N VAL A 35 16.66 0.25 -12.80
CA VAL A 35 15.54 -0.06 -13.69
C VAL A 35 15.04 -1.46 -13.37
N TYR A 36 13.74 -1.58 -13.15
CA TYR A 36 13.08 -2.84 -12.85
C TYR A 36 12.01 -3.16 -13.89
N THR A 37 11.80 -4.45 -14.10
CA THR A 37 10.60 -4.93 -14.79
C THR A 37 9.48 -5.06 -13.77
N ILE A 38 8.34 -4.46 -14.07
CA ILE A 38 7.17 -4.49 -13.18
C ILE A 38 5.96 -4.93 -13.97
N GLU A 39 5.21 -5.88 -13.43
CA GLU A 39 3.92 -6.30 -13.96
C GLU A 39 2.78 -5.64 -13.18
N ILE A 40 1.81 -5.08 -13.89
CA ILE A 40 0.67 -4.36 -13.33
C ILE A 40 -0.62 -5.06 -13.79
N GLU A 41 -1.32 -5.68 -12.85
CA GLU A 41 -2.55 -6.46 -13.07
C GLU A 41 -3.82 -5.60 -13.11
N GLN A 42 -3.75 -4.43 -13.73
CA GLN A 42 -4.88 -3.56 -13.96
C GLN A 42 -4.71 -2.80 -15.27
N LYS A 43 -5.78 -2.15 -15.74
CA LYS A 43 -5.68 -1.25 -16.90
C LYS A 43 -4.73 -0.10 -16.57
N PHE A 44 -3.51 -0.21 -17.06
CA PHE A 44 -2.48 0.81 -16.91
C PHE A 44 -2.54 1.75 -18.12
N ASN A 45 -3.17 2.91 -17.91
CA ASN A 45 -3.34 3.96 -18.92
C ASN A 45 -2.41 5.13 -18.59
N THR A 46 -1.11 4.93 -18.73
CA THR A 46 -0.11 6.00 -18.60
C THR A 46 0.67 6.14 -19.90
N GLY A 47 0.97 7.37 -20.30
CA GLY A 47 1.91 7.67 -21.39
C GLY A 47 3.36 7.31 -21.04
N LEU A 48 4.21 7.11 -22.06
CA LEU A 48 5.66 6.97 -21.87
C LEU A 48 6.25 8.24 -21.24
N ASN A 49 7.25 8.09 -20.37
CA ASN A 49 7.86 9.15 -19.55
C ASN A 49 6.94 9.77 -18.49
N GLU A 50 5.76 9.20 -18.25
CA GLU A 50 4.96 9.59 -17.09
C GLU A 50 5.61 9.05 -15.81
N LYS A 51 5.51 9.87 -14.76
CA LYS A 51 5.99 9.51 -13.43
C LYS A 51 4.83 9.03 -12.59
N THR A 52 5.05 7.95 -11.84
CA THR A 52 4.02 7.37 -10.99
C THR A 52 4.62 6.74 -9.74
N TRP A 53 3.76 6.50 -8.76
CA TRP A 53 4.09 5.79 -7.54
C TRP A 53 3.67 4.32 -7.68
N ILE A 54 4.63 3.41 -7.49
CA ILE A 54 4.41 1.97 -7.49
C ILE A 54 4.75 1.41 -6.11
N TYR A 55 3.83 0.60 -5.60
CA TYR A 55 3.97 -0.08 -4.32
C TYR A 55 4.81 -1.36 -4.46
N TYR A 56 5.78 -1.53 -3.57
CA TYR A 56 6.55 -2.77 -3.36
C TYR A 56 6.26 -3.29 -1.95
N GLU A 57 5.76 -4.52 -1.85
CA GLU A 57 5.40 -5.15 -0.58
C GLU A 57 6.53 -5.91 0.10
N GLY A 58 7.59 -6.28 -0.63
CA GLY A 58 8.60 -7.21 -0.12
C GLY A 58 8.22 -8.66 -0.41
N VAL A 59 9.23 -9.50 -0.68
CA VAL A 59 9.02 -10.89 -1.08
C VAL A 59 8.31 -11.73 -0.02
N ASN A 60 8.66 -11.55 1.26
CA ASN A 60 8.02 -12.32 2.34
C ASN A 60 6.55 -11.94 2.49
N LYS A 61 6.26 -10.63 2.53
CA LYS A 61 4.88 -10.12 2.58
C LYS A 61 4.04 -10.59 1.40
N TYR A 62 4.61 -10.62 0.20
CA TYR A 62 3.91 -11.07 -0.99
C TYR A 62 3.43 -12.53 -0.88
N TYR A 63 4.28 -13.43 -0.40
CA TYR A 63 3.95 -14.87 -0.33
C TYR A 63 3.24 -15.28 0.96
N ASN A 64 3.52 -14.64 2.08
CA ASN A 64 3.08 -15.07 3.41
C ASN A 64 2.11 -14.07 4.09
N GLY A 65 1.97 -12.86 3.56
CA GLY A 65 1.26 -11.78 4.26
C GLY A 65 2.14 -11.11 5.32
N ILE A 66 1.52 -10.33 6.21
CA ILE A 66 2.22 -9.64 7.28
C ILE A 66 2.28 -10.57 8.50
N ASP A 67 3.46 -11.11 8.79
CA ASP A 67 3.71 -11.98 9.95
C ASP A 67 4.61 -11.30 10.99
N SER A 68 5.35 -10.28 10.59
CA SER A 68 6.36 -9.61 11.42
C SER A 68 6.44 -8.11 11.14
N ILE A 69 7.08 -7.38 12.05
CA ILE A 69 7.38 -5.95 11.84
C ILE A 69 8.25 -5.72 10.59
N ASN A 70 9.15 -6.65 10.27
CA ASN A 70 10.00 -6.55 9.09
C ASN A 70 9.18 -6.55 7.79
N ASP A 71 8.04 -7.23 7.75
CA ASP A 71 7.15 -7.23 6.58
C ASP A 71 6.54 -5.86 6.32
N ILE A 72 6.33 -5.08 7.38
CA ILE A 72 5.86 -3.69 7.30
C ILE A 72 7.03 -2.77 6.96
N GLU A 73 8.19 -2.95 7.60
CA GLU A 73 9.37 -2.11 7.40
C GLU A 73 10.03 -2.31 6.03
N CYS A 74 9.81 -3.44 5.35
CA CYS A 74 10.28 -3.70 3.99
C CYS A 74 9.42 -3.06 2.90
N VAL A 75 8.22 -2.57 3.22
CA VAL A 75 7.37 -1.86 2.26
C VAL A 75 8.10 -0.64 1.69
N ARG A 76 8.04 -0.48 0.36
CA ARG A 76 8.56 0.72 -0.32
C ARG A 76 7.49 1.35 -1.19
N LEU A 77 7.37 2.66 -1.11
CA LEU A 77 6.66 3.50 -2.06
C LEU A 77 7.70 4.01 -3.05
N CYS A 78 7.64 3.53 -4.28
CA CYS A 78 8.65 3.83 -5.30
C CYS A 78 8.08 4.82 -6.30
N PHE A 79 8.58 6.05 -6.27
CA PHE A 79 8.32 7.03 -7.31
C PHE A 79 9.36 6.89 -8.42
N GLY A 80 8.90 6.88 -9.65
CA GLY A 80 9.77 6.61 -10.79
C GLY A 80 9.12 6.95 -12.11
N GLU A 81 9.82 6.62 -13.18
CA GLU A 81 9.46 6.93 -14.56
C GLU A 81 9.25 5.66 -15.38
N LEU A 82 8.14 5.62 -16.11
CA LEU A 82 7.89 4.59 -17.11
C LEU A 82 8.82 4.81 -18.31
N LEU A 83 9.79 3.91 -18.50
CA LEU A 83 10.72 3.96 -19.63
C LEU A 83 10.14 3.28 -20.88
N LYS A 84 9.49 2.13 -20.68
CA LYS A 84 9.03 1.29 -21.79
C LYS A 84 7.88 0.39 -21.37
N VAL A 85 6.97 0.13 -22.30
CA VAL A 85 5.99 -0.97 -22.18
C VAL A 85 6.56 -2.19 -22.90
N LEU A 86 6.80 -3.26 -22.16
CA LEU A 86 7.32 -4.53 -22.70
C LEU A 86 6.19 -5.39 -23.24
N GLU A 87 5.07 -5.43 -22.53
CA GLU A 87 3.91 -6.25 -22.88
C GLU A 87 2.61 -5.57 -22.45
N LYS A 88 1.56 -5.71 -23.26
CA LYS A 88 0.21 -5.23 -22.92
C LYS A 88 -0.84 -6.26 -23.34
N LYS A 89 -1.41 -6.93 -22.34
CA LYS A 89 -2.58 -7.82 -22.45
C LYS A 89 -3.82 -7.10 -21.91
N GLU A 90 -4.99 -7.73 -21.99
CA GLU A 90 -6.27 -7.13 -21.58
C GLU A 90 -6.28 -6.63 -20.12
N LYS A 91 -5.61 -7.36 -19.22
CA LYS A 91 -5.59 -7.10 -17.77
C LYS A 91 -4.18 -6.94 -17.18
N ILE A 92 -3.15 -7.14 -17.99
CA ILE A 92 -1.76 -7.17 -17.53
C ILE A 92 -0.95 -6.22 -18.41
N THR A 93 -0.19 -5.33 -17.79
CA THR A 93 0.81 -4.50 -18.47
C THR A 93 2.16 -4.72 -17.83
N VAL A 94 3.16 -5.13 -18.61
CA VAL A 94 4.54 -5.30 -18.15
C VAL A 94 5.37 -4.11 -18.64
N ILE A 95 6.09 -3.48 -17.73
CA ILE A 95 6.80 -2.22 -17.96
C ILE A 95 8.26 -2.28 -17.51
N GLU A 96 9.12 -1.47 -18.13
CA GLU A 96 10.40 -1.06 -17.57
C GLU A 96 10.21 0.26 -16.82
N PHE A 97 10.58 0.27 -15.54
CA PHE A 97 10.36 1.38 -14.63
C PHE A 97 11.67 1.77 -13.97
N LYS A 98 12.07 3.04 -14.10
CA LYS A 98 13.24 3.60 -13.40
C LYS A 98 12.82 4.19 -12.07
N VAL A 99 13.40 3.71 -10.98
CA VAL A 99 13.16 4.27 -9.64
C VAL A 99 13.93 5.59 -9.48
N ILE A 100 13.21 6.65 -9.11
CA ILE A 100 13.78 7.99 -8.87
C ILE A 100 13.85 8.27 -7.36
N LYS A 101 12.85 7.81 -6.61
CA LYS A 101 12.76 8.03 -5.16
C LYS A 101 12.05 6.84 -4.52
N THR A 102 12.52 6.46 -3.34
CA THR A 102 11.86 5.47 -2.49
C THR A 102 11.50 6.09 -1.15
N LEU A 103 10.35 5.71 -0.58
CA LEU A 103 9.93 6.06 0.77
C LEU A 103 9.49 4.80 1.51
N THR A 104 9.81 4.73 2.79
CA THR A 104 9.14 3.80 3.72
C THR A 104 7.84 4.41 4.25
N LEU A 105 6.99 3.59 4.85
CA LEU A 105 5.82 4.10 5.59
C LEU A 105 6.24 5.06 6.73
N PHE A 106 7.41 4.84 7.33
CA PHE A 106 7.92 5.72 8.37
C PHE A 106 8.41 7.07 7.82
N ASP A 107 9.06 7.08 6.65
CA ASP A 107 9.46 8.33 5.98
C ASP A 107 8.25 9.18 5.63
N MET A 108 7.17 8.55 5.18
CA MET A 108 5.88 9.21 4.93
C MET A 108 5.35 9.93 6.18
N ILE A 109 5.34 9.23 7.31
CA ILE A 109 4.83 9.76 8.58
C ILE A 109 5.64 10.97 9.09
N LYS A 110 6.95 11.00 8.80
CA LYS A 110 7.82 12.13 9.15
C LYS A 110 7.71 13.31 8.20
N SER A 111 7.41 13.06 6.93
CA SER A 111 7.51 14.07 5.87
C SER A 111 6.17 14.72 5.50
N ILE A 112 5.05 14.07 5.83
CA ILE A 112 3.71 14.53 5.43
C ILE A 112 2.93 15.07 6.64
N ARG A 113 2.12 16.10 6.39
CA ARG A 113 1.25 16.69 7.41
C ARG A 113 0.08 15.74 7.74
N PRO A 114 -0.36 15.67 9.00
CA PRO A 114 -1.57 14.92 9.36
C PRO A 114 -2.80 15.45 8.62
N ILE A 115 -3.67 14.53 8.20
CA ILE A 115 -4.93 14.83 7.50
C ILE A 115 -6.06 14.11 8.21
N ALA A 116 -7.25 14.71 8.22
CA ALA A 116 -8.44 14.05 8.75
C ALA A 116 -8.74 12.77 7.96
N PHE A 117 -9.21 11.73 8.64
CA PHE A 117 -9.62 10.50 7.98
C PHE A 117 -10.81 10.77 7.03
N PRO A 118 -10.72 10.44 5.74
CA PRO A 118 -11.79 10.68 4.78
C PRO A 118 -13.14 10.01 5.10
N GLU A 119 -14.23 10.75 4.89
CA GLU A 119 -15.61 10.33 5.20
C GLU A 119 -16.06 9.05 4.48
N HIS A 120 -15.60 8.82 3.26
CA HIS A 120 -15.96 7.59 2.53
C HIS A 120 -15.42 6.34 3.24
N TRP A 121 -14.20 6.37 3.79
CA TRP A 121 -13.64 5.27 4.59
C TRP A 121 -14.33 5.12 5.95
N HIS A 122 -14.77 6.23 6.57
CA HIS A 122 -15.60 6.18 7.78
C HIS A 122 -16.86 5.30 7.56
N ASN A 123 -17.52 5.46 6.42
CA ASN A 123 -18.76 4.75 6.12
C ASN A 123 -18.56 3.24 5.94
N TYR A 124 -17.44 2.79 5.37
CA TYR A 124 -17.14 1.37 5.22
C TYR A 124 -16.96 0.69 6.58
N ILE A 125 -16.12 1.26 7.44
CA ILE A 125 -15.82 0.69 8.75
C ILE A 125 -17.06 0.69 9.63
N ARG A 126 -17.79 1.82 9.72
CA ARG A 126 -18.99 1.93 10.57
C ARG A 126 -20.11 0.97 10.14
N ARG A 127 -20.27 0.70 8.85
CA ARG A 127 -21.27 -0.26 8.36
C ARG A 127 -20.92 -1.70 8.72
N GLY A 128 -19.64 -2.04 8.79
CA GLY A 128 -19.25 -3.37 9.23
C GLY A 128 -19.20 -3.59 10.74
N VAL A 129 -19.21 -2.55 11.57
CA VAL A 129 -19.45 -2.72 13.02
C VAL A 129 -20.83 -3.37 13.30
N GLY A 130 -21.74 -3.40 12.31
CA GLY A 130 -23.03 -4.09 12.39
C GLY A 130 -23.08 -5.53 11.84
N GLY A 131 -21.98 -6.09 11.31
CA GLY A 131 -21.99 -7.46 10.74
C GLY A 131 -20.75 -7.94 9.95
N ALA A 132 -19.66 -7.18 9.95
CA ALA A 132 -18.36 -7.56 9.38
C ALA A 132 -17.46 -8.18 10.45
N THR A 133 -16.47 -8.94 10.02
CA THR A 133 -15.38 -9.36 10.90
C THR A 133 -14.23 -8.37 10.78
N LEU A 134 -13.76 -7.89 11.92
CA LEU A 134 -12.65 -6.96 12.03
C LEU A 134 -11.54 -7.63 12.82
N TYR A 135 -10.35 -7.70 12.24
CA TYR A 135 -9.16 -8.26 12.86
C TYR A 135 -8.15 -7.14 13.05
N VAL A 136 -7.59 -7.02 14.26
CA VAL A 136 -6.54 -6.05 14.56
C VAL A 136 -5.32 -6.80 15.07
N THR A 137 -4.16 -6.54 14.46
CA THR A 137 -2.89 -7.14 14.88
C THR A 137 -1.88 -6.04 15.14
N LYS A 138 -1.19 -6.09 16.29
CA LYS A 138 -0.17 -5.11 16.67
C LYS A 138 1.25 -5.66 16.49
N TYR A 139 2.13 -4.85 15.89
CA TYR A 139 3.53 -5.14 15.61
C TYR A 139 4.41 -3.99 16.12
N ASP A 140 4.79 -4.04 17.40
CA ASP A 140 5.51 -2.94 18.09
C ASP A 140 4.75 -1.60 17.94
N LYS A 141 5.33 -0.61 17.24
CA LYS A 141 4.71 0.69 16.94
C LYS A 141 3.69 0.62 15.80
N PHE A 142 3.66 -0.44 15.00
CA PHE A 142 2.73 -0.60 13.90
C PHE A 142 1.52 -1.44 14.29
N PHE A 143 0.43 -1.32 13.54
CA PHE A 143 -0.70 -2.22 13.63
C PHE A 143 -1.36 -2.37 12.26
N THR A 144 -2.06 -3.48 12.06
CA THR A 144 -2.94 -3.71 10.91
C THR A 144 -4.38 -3.79 11.37
N ILE A 145 -5.30 -3.33 10.53
CA ILE A 145 -6.73 -3.59 10.68
C ILE A 145 -7.18 -4.24 9.38
N ASP A 146 -7.61 -5.48 9.46
CA ASP A 146 -8.20 -6.21 8.34
C ASP A 146 -9.71 -6.23 8.51
N TYR A 147 -10.38 -5.77 7.47
CA TYR A 147 -11.82 -5.68 7.38
C TYR A 147 -12.29 -6.60 6.26
N ASP A 148 -13.14 -7.57 6.60
CA ASP A 148 -13.81 -8.43 5.64
C ASP A 148 -15.32 -8.31 5.79
N PHE A 149 -15.97 -7.81 4.74
CA PHE A 149 -17.42 -7.76 4.64
C PHE A 149 -17.92 -8.79 3.63
N GLN A 150 -18.38 -9.93 4.16
CA GLN A 150 -19.10 -10.98 3.43
C GLN A 150 -18.34 -11.50 2.18
N GLY A 151 -17.00 -11.39 2.14
CA GLY A 151 -16.17 -11.83 1.00
C GLY A 151 -16.22 -10.93 -0.24
N ASP A 152 -17.02 -9.86 -0.23
CA ASP A 152 -17.22 -8.98 -1.40
C ASP A 152 -16.32 -7.74 -1.37
N ILE A 153 -15.99 -7.25 -0.16
CA ILE A 153 -15.16 -6.07 0.06
C ILE A 153 -14.17 -6.40 1.17
N GLN A 154 -12.88 -6.35 0.84
CA GLN A 154 -11.80 -6.44 1.82
C GLN A 154 -11.05 -5.10 1.87
N GLN A 155 -10.87 -4.57 3.07
CA GLN A 155 -10.03 -3.41 3.31
C GLN A 155 -8.94 -3.76 4.31
N GLU A 156 -7.71 -3.42 3.99
CA GLU A 156 -6.54 -3.58 4.86
C GLU A 156 -6.01 -2.18 5.18
N TYR A 157 -5.82 -1.90 6.46
CA TYR A 157 -5.24 -0.67 6.96
C TYR A 157 -3.91 -0.99 7.64
N ILE A 158 -2.88 -0.19 7.38
CA ILE A 158 -1.65 -0.20 8.19
C ILE A 158 -1.56 1.13 8.90
N GLY A 159 -1.40 1.08 10.22
CA GLY A 159 -1.23 2.26 11.05
C GLY A 159 0.02 2.20 11.93
N ILE A 160 0.32 3.32 12.55
CA ILE A 160 1.50 3.53 13.38
C ILE A 160 1.18 4.42 14.58
N GLU A 161 1.77 4.09 15.73
CA GLU A 161 1.89 4.93 16.91
C GLU A 161 3.15 5.79 16.78
N TYR A 162 3.00 7.11 16.73
CA TYR A 162 4.10 8.05 16.55
C TYR A 162 3.85 9.34 17.34
N GLU A 163 4.82 9.74 18.18
CA GLU A 163 4.74 10.97 19.01
C GLU A 163 3.46 11.05 19.88
N ASN A 164 3.05 9.91 20.47
CA ASN A 164 1.82 9.74 21.27
C ASN A 164 0.51 9.91 20.50
N GLU A 165 0.57 10.01 19.18
CA GLU A 165 -0.60 9.99 18.31
C GLU A 165 -0.63 8.70 17.49
N ILE A 166 -1.80 8.40 16.94
CA ILE A 166 -2.02 7.20 16.16
C ILE A 166 -2.49 7.61 14.76
N TYR A 167 -1.82 7.09 13.75
CA TYR A 167 -2.08 7.40 12.36
C TYR A 167 -2.34 6.14 11.55
N ILE A 168 -3.23 6.24 10.57
CA ILE A 168 -3.29 5.29 9.45
C ILE A 168 -2.36 5.81 8.37
N CYS A 169 -1.43 4.96 7.93
CA CYS A 169 -0.41 5.32 6.96
C CYS A 169 -0.62 4.68 5.58
N MET A 170 -1.41 3.61 5.53
CA MET A 170 -1.74 2.91 4.30
C MET A 170 -3.16 2.37 4.38
N ILE A 171 -3.86 2.43 3.24
CA ILE A 171 -5.20 1.88 3.06
C ILE A 171 -5.21 1.15 1.73
N LYS A 172 -5.62 -0.10 1.76
CA LYS A 172 -5.75 -0.95 0.59
C LYS A 172 -7.20 -1.39 0.48
N GLU A 173 -7.81 -1.07 -0.64
CA GLU A 173 -9.19 -1.44 -0.97
C GLU A 173 -9.15 -2.51 -2.04
N ASN A 174 -9.62 -3.71 -1.70
CA ASN A 174 -9.83 -4.80 -2.65
C ASN A 174 -11.33 -4.88 -2.93
N TYR A 175 -11.74 -4.42 -4.13
CA TYR A 175 -13.09 -4.63 -4.62
C TYR A 175 -13.13 -5.85 -5.56
N PHE A 176 -14.25 -6.58 -5.54
CA PHE A 176 -14.51 -7.65 -6.51
C PHE A 176 -14.29 -7.12 -7.95
N ALA A 177 -13.44 -7.80 -8.73
CA ALA A 177 -13.02 -7.47 -10.11
C ALA A 177 -11.72 -6.64 -10.33
N ASN A 178 -10.67 -6.92 -9.56
CA ASN A 178 -9.27 -6.55 -9.85
C ASN A 178 -8.92 -5.05 -9.69
N SER A 179 -9.78 -4.23 -9.09
CA SER A 179 -9.37 -2.87 -8.69
C SER A 179 -8.80 -2.92 -7.28
N ASN A 180 -7.47 -3.01 -7.19
CA ASN A 180 -6.72 -2.85 -5.95
C ASN A 180 -6.28 -1.38 -5.87
N MET A 181 -7.00 -0.57 -5.08
CA MET A 181 -6.60 0.82 -4.85
C MET A 181 -5.78 0.90 -3.58
N LEU A 182 -4.59 1.48 -3.69
CA LEU A 182 -3.68 1.65 -2.57
C LEU A 182 -3.44 3.15 -2.34
N TYR A 183 -3.64 3.57 -1.10
CA TYR A 183 -3.48 4.95 -0.68
C TYR A 183 -2.50 5.00 0.47
N CYS A 184 -1.56 5.94 0.42
CA CYS A 184 -0.65 6.22 1.52
C CYS A 184 -0.72 7.68 1.93
N GLY A 185 -0.68 7.94 3.23
CA GLY A 185 -0.79 9.28 3.79
C GLY A 185 -0.48 9.30 5.28
N LYS A 186 -0.81 10.40 5.95
CA LYS A 186 -0.76 10.50 7.41
C LYS A 186 -2.15 10.83 7.93
N TYR A 187 -3.02 9.83 8.03
CA TYR A 187 -4.40 10.04 8.45
C TYR A 187 -4.53 9.95 9.95
N ILE A 188 -5.11 10.97 10.58
CA ILE A 188 -5.43 10.95 12.01
C ILE A 188 -6.47 9.86 12.24
N ILE A 189 -6.17 8.88 13.11
CA ILE A 189 -7.12 7.81 13.37
C ILE A 189 -8.38 8.38 14.07
N PRO A 190 -9.58 8.03 13.61
CA PRO A 190 -10.83 8.34 14.33
C PRO A 190 -10.90 7.69 15.71
N GLU A 191 -11.58 8.33 16.66
CA GLU A 191 -11.73 7.86 18.04
C GLU A 191 -12.33 6.44 18.12
N TYR A 192 -13.40 6.16 17.38
CA TYR A 192 -14.04 4.84 17.39
C TYR A 192 -13.15 3.71 16.85
N LEU A 193 -12.14 4.02 16.02
CA LEU A 193 -11.13 3.05 15.59
C LEU A 193 -10.03 2.89 16.64
N ARG A 194 -9.66 4.00 17.29
CA ARG A 194 -8.69 4.02 18.39
C ARG A 194 -9.14 3.11 19.54
N GLU A 195 -10.44 3.06 19.83
CA GLU A 195 -11.05 2.18 20.82
C GLU A 195 -10.90 0.68 20.52
N LEU A 196 -10.67 0.29 19.25
CA LEU A 196 -10.47 -1.10 18.85
C LEU A 196 -9.03 -1.59 19.07
N LEU A 197 -8.05 -0.68 19.14
CA LEU A 197 -6.63 -1.02 19.24
C LEU A 197 -6.23 -1.74 20.55
N PRO A 198 -6.78 -1.40 21.73
CA PRO A 198 -6.52 -2.14 22.97
C PRO A 198 -6.94 -3.62 22.91
N LEU A 199 -7.86 -3.99 22.00
CA LEU A 199 -8.33 -5.37 21.82
C LEU A 199 -7.33 -6.25 21.05
N ALA A 200 -6.35 -5.65 20.36
CA ALA A 200 -5.32 -6.35 19.58
C ALA A 200 -4.21 -6.99 20.43
N SER A 201 -4.26 -6.81 21.76
CA SER A 201 -3.24 -7.27 22.72
C SER A 201 -3.69 -8.46 23.57
N GLN A 202 -4.80 -9.10 23.21
CA GLN A 202 -5.35 -10.31 23.84
C GLN A 202 -5.37 -11.47 22.86
#